data_AF-A0A9D6KH55-F1
#
_entry.id   AF-A0A9D6KH55-F1
#
_cell.length_a   1.000
_cell.length_b   1.000
_cell.length_c   1.000
_cell.angle_alpha   90.00
_cell.angle_beta   90.00
_cell.angle_gamma   90.00
#
_symmetry.space_group_name_H-M   'P 1'
#
loop_
_entity.id
_entity.type
_entity.pdbx_description
1 polymer ?
#
loop_
_entity_poly.entity_id
_entity_poly.type
_entity_poly.pdbx_seq_one_letter_code
_entity_poly.pdbx_strand_id
1 'polypeptide(L)'
;MYFVVTSCSPTLGFMACEPGNTDGTWWLGIPCKPIPHDCNVLCDEKDLPPDATHPNGAPNPQNDLPTGSTIQIQLSEVAKKLPNRYGFAYGTLVVPFKFQLTGAHQLTGSATLGPYLGYRFDAENYGLATTLAVFGGISNISVAKTTTDPATMMTSTSTQQIAGFGYGGACMLEVKGGFQAGAVLGFDSVGSNQGFQYNNKPWLALELGYSFSQ
;
A
#
# COMPACT_ATOMS: atom_id res chain seq x y z
N MET A 1 26.30 -11.00 7.36
CA MET A 1 25.33 -11.36 6.30
C MET A 1 25.57 -10.41 5.15
N TYR A 2 25.90 -10.92 3.96
CA TYR A 2 26.23 -10.11 2.78
C TYR A 2 25.00 -10.02 1.88
N PHE A 3 24.71 -8.83 1.37
CA PHE A 3 23.68 -8.63 0.35
C PHE A 3 24.35 -8.12 -0.92
N VAL A 4 24.13 -8.83 -2.04
CA VAL A 4 24.49 -8.33 -3.37
C VAL A 4 23.23 -7.68 -3.93
N VAL A 5 23.26 -6.36 -4.11
CA VAL A 5 22.14 -5.61 -4.68
C VAL A 5 22.47 -5.25 -6.12
N THR A 6 21.86 -5.94 -7.07
CA THR A 6 21.79 -5.52 -8.47
C THR A 6 20.48 -4.74 -8.65
N SER A 7 20.54 -3.42 -8.69
CA SER A 7 19.36 -2.59 -8.97
C SER A 7 19.08 -2.57 -10.49
N CYS A 8 17.94 -3.11 -10.89
CA CYS A 8 17.38 -2.94 -12.25
C CYS A 8 16.14 -2.02 -12.20
N SER A 9 15.97 -1.25 -13.28
CA SER A 9 14.93 -0.24 -13.53
C SER A 9 13.49 -0.63 -13.12
N PRO A 10 12.65 0.30 -12.63
CA PRO A 10 11.36 0.00 -12.00
C PRO A 10 10.19 -0.31 -12.96
N THR A 11 10.44 -0.73 -14.20
CA THR A 11 9.33 -0.91 -15.17
C THR A 11 8.75 -2.31 -15.26
N LEU A 12 9.32 -3.34 -14.64
CA LEU A 12 8.77 -4.70 -14.61
C LEU A 12 9.15 -5.39 -13.30
N GLY A 13 8.22 -6.17 -12.75
CA GLY A 13 8.26 -6.71 -11.38
C GLY A 13 9.56 -7.38 -10.94
N PHE A 14 9.79 -7.37 -9.63
CA PHE A 14 10.91 -8.04 -8.97
C PHE A 14 11.03 -9.50 -9.42
N MET A 15 12.10 -9.82 -10.12
CA MET A 15 12.48 -11.18 -10.51
C MET A 15 13.82 -11.48 -9.84
N ALA A 16 13.84 -12.43 -8.89
CA ALA A 16 15.06 -12.87 -8.24
C ALA A 16 15.78 -13.89 -9.13
N CYS A 17 17.04 -13.64 -9.48
CA CYS A 17 17.92 -14.65 -10.05
C CYS A 17 18.62 -15.41 -8.92
N GLU A 18 18.55 -16.74 -8.92
CA GLU A 18 19.48 -17.56 -8.15
C GLU A 18 20.86 -17.57 -8.83
N PRO A 19 21.95 -17.32 -8.09
CA PRO A 19 23.30 -17.43 -8.64
C PRO A 19 23.67 -18.91 -8.77
N GLY A 20 23.74 -19.44 -9.99
CA GLY A 20 24.28 -20.79 -10.23
C GLY A 20 23.89 -21.49 -11.53
N ASN A 21 22.92 -20.98 -12.31
CA ASN A 21 22.50 -21.66 -13.54
C ASN A 21 23.23 -21.09 -14.76
N THR A 22 24.23 -21.81 -15.27
CA THR A 22 24.96 -21.48 -16.51
C THR A 22 24.24 -21.96 -17.77
N ASP A 23 23.14 -22.71 -17.62
CA ASP A 23 22.44 -23.32 -18.74
C ASP A 23 21.19 -22.48 -19.01
N GLY A 24 21.34 -21.51 -19.91
CA GLY A 24 20.40 -20.43 -20.22
C GLY A 24 19.04 -20.85 -20.79
N THR A 25 18.28 -21.64 -20.03
CA THR A 25 16.89 -21.98 -20.32
C THR A 25 16.05 -21.87 -19.06
N TRP A 26 15.08 -20.95 -19.09
CA TRP A 26 14.02 -20.79 -18.08
C TRP A 26 12.89 -21.80 -18.32
N TRP A 27 12.10 -22.07 -17.28
CA TRP A 27 10.91 -22.94 -17.34
C TRP A 27 9.80 -22.49 -18.31
N LEU A 28 9.88 -21.30 -18.91
CA LEU A 28 8.85 -20.74 -19.79
C LEU A 28 9.30 -20.47 -21.25
N GLY A 29 10.52 -20.83 -21.65
CA GLY A 29 10.93 -20.80 -23.06
C GLY A 29 10.95 -19.41 -23.73
N ILE A 30 10.95 -18.30 -22.97
CA ILE A 30 11.02 -16.94 -23.52
C ILE A 30 12.50 -16.54 -23.68
N PRO A 31 12.97 -16.15 -24.88
CA PRO A 31 14.33 -15.68 -25.08
C PRO A 31 14.54 -14.30 -24.45
N CYS A 32 15.52 -14.19 -23.53
CA CYS A 32 15.96 -12.91 -23.00
C CYS A 32 16.69 -12.13 -24.09
N LYS A 33 16.18 -10.94 -24.44
CA LYS A 33 16.92 -9.96 -25.23
C LYS A 33 17.89 -9.23 -24.30
N PRO A 34 19.18 -9.03 -24.66
CA PRO A 34 20.13 -8.29 -23.84
C PRO A 34 19.59 -6.88 -23.55
N ILE A 35 19.52 -6.51 -22.27
CA ILE A 35 19.14 -5.16 -21.84
C ILE A 35 20.38 -4.26 -22.01
N PRO A 36 20.26 -3.06 -22.61
CA PRO A 36 21.38 -2.13 -22.74
C PRO A 36 21.86 -1.62 -21.37
N HIS A 37 23.19 -1.43 -21.26
CA HIS A 37 23.96 -1.30 -20.02
C HIS A 37 23.89 0.05 -19.28
N ASP A 38 22.91 0.92 -19.54
CA ASP A 38 22.91 2.28 -18.98
C ASP A 38 22.02 2.39 -17.73
N CYS A 39 22.51 1.92 -16.59
CA CYS A 39 21.92 2.19 -15.27
C CYS A 39 22.83 3.17 -14.49
N ASN A 40 22.61 4.48 -14.66
CA ASN A 40 23.23 5.49 -13.81
C ASN A 40 22.48 5.60 -12.48
N VAL A 41 23.14 5.25 -11.38
CA VAL A 41 22.67 5.52 -10.02
C VAL A 41 22.87 7.02 -9.76
N LEU A 42 21.78 7.78 -9.66
CA LEU A 42 21.82 9.18 -9.24
C LEU A 42 22.11 9.24 -7.73
N CYS A 43 23.40 9.25 -7.37
CA CYS A 43 23.82 9.79 -6.09
C CYS A 43 23.68 11.31 -6.15
N ASP A 44 22.80 11.89 -5.33
CA ASP A 44 22.62 13.33 -5.23
C ASP A 44 23.93 13.98 -4.69
N GLU A 45 24.65 14.65 -5.58
CA GLU A 45 26.02 15.19 -5.40
C GLU A 45 26.04 16.51 -4.62
N LYS A 46 25.12 16.71 -3.66
CA LYS A 46 24.96 18.01 -2.98
C LYS A 46 25.73 18.19 -1.67
N ASP A 47 26.36 17.13 -1.15
CA ASP A 47 27.14 17.20 0.09
C ASP A 47 28.66 17.07 -0.11
N LEU A 48 29.14 17.10 -1.36
CA LEU A 48 30.58 17.17 -1.60
C LEU A 48 31.06 18.61 -1.41
N PRO A 49 32.11 18.84 -0.59
CA PRO A 49 32.66 20.18 -0.41
C PRO A 49 33.07 20.76 -1.78
N PRO A 50 32.71 22.02 -2.07
CA PRO A 50 33.12 22.64 -3.31
C PRO A 50 34.63 22.78 -3.29
N ASP A 51 35.25 22.31 -4.37
CA ASP A 51 36.57 22.71 -4.79
C ASP A 51 37.75 21.97 -4.13
N ALA A 52 37.86 20.68 -4.46
CA ALA A 52 39.17 20.08 -4.68
C ALA A 52 39.40 19.97 -6.20
N THR A 53 39.65 21.08 -6.89
CA THR A 53 40.29 21.00 -8.21
C THR A 53 41.61 20.24 -8.05
N HIS A 54 41.66 19.01 -8.54
CA HIS A 54 42.92 18.32 -8.76
C HIS A 54 43.74 19.18 -9.75
N PRO A 55 44.95 19.65 -9.39
CA PRO A 55 45.73 20.60 -10.21
C PRO A 55 46.28 20.01 -11.51
N ASN A 56 45.97 18.75 -11.82
CA ASN A 56 46.39 18.07 -13.03
C ASN A 56 45.12 17.53 -13.66
N GLY A 57 44.74 18.00 -14.86
CA GLY A 57 43.54 17.61 -15.61
C GLY A 57 43.47 16.15 -16.06
N ALA A 58 43.81 15.21 -15.17
CA ALA A 58 43.55 13.79 -15.33
C ALA A 58 42.06 13.54 -15.01
N PRO A 59 41.33 12.78 -15.84
CA PRO A 59 39.96 12.37 -15.53
C PRO A 59 39.99 11.64 -14.19
N ASN A 60 39.18 12.08 -13.23
CA ASN A 60 39.10 11.51 -11.89
C ASN A 60 38.70 10.02 -12.02
N PRO A 61 39.61 9.05 -11.78
CA PRO A 61 39.34 7.64 -12.03
C PRO A 61 38.50 6.99 -10.91
N GLN A 62 37.90 7.77 -10.01
CA GLN A 62 37.31 7.26 -8.77
C GLN A 62 35.81 6.99 -8.79
N ASN A 63 35.07 7.30 -9.85
CA ASN A 63 33.61 7.23 -9.76
C ASN A 63 32.97 6.02 -10.45
N ASP A 64 33.72 5.26 -11.24
CA ASP A 64 33.19 4.07 -11.90
C ASP A 64 33.76 2.82 -11.24
N LEU A 65 32.98 2.25 -10.32
CA LEU A 65 33.27 0.94 -9.77
C LEU A 65 33.19 -0.10 -10.91
N PRO A 66 34.24 -0.93 -11.12
CA PRO A 66 34.21 -1.94 -12.17
C PRO A 66 32.99 -2.85 -12.05
N THR A 67 32.33 -3.18 -13.16
CA THR A 67 31.20 -4.11 -13.15
C THR A 67 31.60 -5.42 -12.45
N GLY A 68 30.84 -5.82 -11.43
CA GLY A 68 31.15 -7.00 -10.61
C GLY A 68 32.00 -6.74 -9.36
N SER A 69 32.35 -5.48 -9.06
CA SER A 69 32.99 -5.13 -7.78
C SER A 69 32.04 -5.33 -6.60
N THR A 70 32.56 -5.88 -5.50
CA THR A 70 31.82 -6.00 -4.23
C THR A 70 32.09 -4.77 -3.36
N ILE A 71 31.03 -4.05 -2.98
CA ILE A 71 31.12 -2.94 -2.04
C ILE A 71 30.79 -3.47 -0.64
N GLN A 72 31.64 -3.18 0.35
CA GLN A 72 31.32 -3.45 1.74
C GLN A 72 30.60 -2.23 2.33
N ILE A 73 29.29 -2.36 2.54
CA ILE A 73 28.51 -1.35 3.25
C ILE A 73 28.49 -1.73 4.73
N GLN A 74 28.93 -0.83 5.60
CA GLN A 74 28.83 -1.08 7.03
C GLN A 74 27.34 -1.11 7.42
N LEU A 75 26.94 -2.12 8.20
CA LEU A 75 25.55 -2.24 8.66
C LEU A 75 25.10 -1.01 9.47
N SER A 76 26.04 -0.34 10.14
CA SER A 76 25.83 0.92 10.86
C SER A 76 25.49 2.09 9.95
N GLU A 77 25.92 2.08 8.68
CA GLU A 77 25.56 3.10 7.69
C GLU A 77 24.20 2.82 7.07
N VAL A 78 23.88 1.55 6.81
CA VAL A 78 22.52 1.13 6.39
C VAL A 78 21.49 1.44 7.49
N ALA A 79 21.85 1.27 8.75
CA ALA A 79 20.97 1.59 9.87
C ALA A 79 20.75 3.11 10.07
N LYS A 80 21.67 3.95 9.59
CA LYS A 80 21.59 5.42 9.73
C LYS A 80 20.70 6.08 8.67
N LYS A 81 20.61 5.47 7.49
CA LYS A 81 19.72 5.91 6.40
C LYS A 81 18.71 4.81 6.16
N LEU A 82 17.57 4.88 6.83
CA LEU A 82 16.42 4.12 6.35
C LEU A 82 16.18 4.57 4.89
N PRO A 83 15.91 3.64 3.97
CA PRO A 83 15.63 4.01 2.59
C PRO A 83 14.18 4.48 2.49
N ASN A 84 13.99 5.74 2.10
CA ASN A 84 12.68 6.35 1.92
C ASN A 84 11.82 5.48 0.99
N ARG A 85 10.74 4.89 1.51
CA ARG A 85 9.88 4.01 0.71
C ARG A 85 8.70 4.78 0.15
N TYR A 86 8.91 5.38 -1.02
CA TYR A 86 7.83 5.91 -1.85
C TYR A 86 7.41 4.90 -2.90
N GLY A 87 6.11 4.81 -3.17
CA GLY A 87 5.63 3.97 -4.27
C GLY A 87 4.18 3.55 -4.15
N PHE A 88 3.75 2.74 -5.11
CA PHE A 88 2.43 2.14 -5.10
C PHE A 88 2.31 1.11 -3.98
N ALA A 89 1.17 1.16 -3.29
CA ALA A 89 0.78 0.20 -2.26
C ALA A 89 -0.55 -0.44 -2.66
N TYR A 90 -0.70 -1.73 -2.43
CA TYR A 90 -1.93 -2.46 -2.66
C TYR A 90 -2.12 -3.53 -1.60
N GLY A 91 -3.36 -3.93 -1.38
CA GLY A 91 -3.69 -4.95 -0.40
C GLY A 91 -5.19 -5.13 -0.26
N THR A 92 -5.59 -5.71 0.86
CA THR A 92 -7.00 -5.90 1.20
C THR A 92 -7.35 -4.99 2.37
N LEU A 93 -8.48 -4.30 2.25
CA LEU A 93 -9.05 -3.43 3.27
C LEU A 93 -10.28 -4.11 3.89
N VAL A 94 -10.34 -4.15 5.21
CA VAL A 94 -11.49 -4.63 5.97
C VAL A 94 -12.01 -3.48 6.84
N VAL A 95 -13.26 -3.07 6.61
CA VAL A 95 -13.89 -1.95 7.33
C VAL A 95 -15.07 -2.47 8.15
N PRO A 96 -14.89 -2.82 9.43
CA PRO A 96 -15.91 -3.53 10.23
C PRO A 96 -16.98 -2.61 10.86
N PHE A 97 -16.70 -1.32 11.03
CA PHE A 97 -17.59 -0.35 11.65
C PHE A 97 -17.69 0.90 10.80
N LYS A 98 -18.91 1.37 10.58
CA LYS A 98 -19.17 2.56 9.77
C LYS A 98 -20.04 3.54 10.52
N PHE A 99 -19.57 4.77 10.65
CA PHE A 99 -20.32 5.89 11.19
C PHE A 99 -20.98 6.64 10.03
N GLN A 100 -22.31 6.62 9.98
CA GLN A 100 -23.07 7.26 8.92
C GLN A 100 -23.00 8.79 9.08
N LEU A 101 -22.56 9.52 8.05
CA LEU A 101 -22.43 10.98 8.10
C LEU A 101 -23.74 11.72 7.73
N THR A 102 -24.80 10.97 7.43
CA THR A 102 -26.12 11.51 7.09
C THR A 102 -27.21 10.82 7.89
N GLY A 103 -28.37 11.45 8.01
CA GLY A 103 -29.50 10.89 8.75
C GLY A 103 -29.28 10.97 10.26
N ALA A 104 -29.40 9.83 10.96
CA ALA A 104 -29.37 9.77 12.42
C ALA A 104 -27.96 9.75 13.05
N HIS A 105 -26.89 9.86 12.24
CA HIS A 105 -25.49 9.82 12.70
C HIS A 105 -25.17 8.62 13.60
N GLN A 106 -25.49 7.43 13.11
CA GLN A 106 -25.36 6.19 13.88
C GLN A 106 -24.17 5.35 13.45
N LEU A 107 -23.56 4.67 14.43
CA LEU A 107 -22.58 3.62 14.19
C LEU A 107 -23.31 2.35 13.76
N THR A 108 -22.92 1.79 12.63
CA THR A 108 -23.48 0.55 12.08
C THR A 108 -22.42 -0.53 12.04
N GLY A 109 -22.76 -1.72 12.55
CA GLY A 109 -21.94 -2.93 12.44
C GLY A 109 -22.13 -3.56 11.05
N SER A 110 -21.58 -2.90 10.03
CA SER A 110 -21.55 -3.37 8.65
C SER A 110 -20.11 -3.47 8.20
N ALA A 111 -19.78 -4.56 7.52
CA ALA A 111 -18.42 -4.87 7.13
C ALA A 111 -18.23 -4.70 5.62
N THR A 112 -17.19 -3.98 5.19
CA THR A 112 -16.74 -4.00 3.78
C THR A 112 -15.41 -4.70 3.68
N LEU A 113 -15.29 -5.58 2.70
CA LEU A 113 -14.07 -6.29 2.35
C LEU A 113 -13.77 -6.06 0.87
N GLY A 114 -12.60 -5.53 0.56
CA GLY A 114 -12.20 -5.30 -0.83
C GLY A 114 -10.73 -4.99 -1.00
N PRO A 115 -10.20 -5.12 -2.23
CA PRO A 115 -8.88 -4.62 -2.54
C PRO A 115 -8.80 -3.09 -2.40
N TYR A 116 -7.60 -2.61 -2.09
CA TYR A 116 -7.25 -1.19 -2.20
C TYR A 116 -6.01 -1.02 -3.08
N LEU A 117 -5.92 0.15 -3.70
CA LEU A 117 -4.74 0.64 -4.42
C LEU A 117 -4.44 2.06 -3.95
N GLY A 118 -3.19 2.36 -3.65
CA GLY A 118 -2.79 3.64 -3.13
C GLY A 118 -1.34 4.00 -3.42
N TYR A 119 -0.94 5.16 -2.91
CA TYR A 119 0.42 5.65 -2.98
C TYR A 119 0.92 5.94 -1.56
N ARG A 120 2.10 5.41 -1.24
CA ARG A 120 2.76 5.54 0.06
C ARG A 120 3.77 6.68 0.02
N PHE A 121 3.73 7.50 1.05
CA PHE A 121 4.65 8.58 1.35
C PHE A 121 5.37 8.25 2.65
N ASP A 122 6.70 8.18 2.61
CA ASP A 122 7.51 8.00 3.81
C ASP A 122 7.97 9.37 4.34
N ALA A 123 7.92 9.55 5.65
CA ALA A 123 8.43 10.72 6.36
C ALA A 123 9.40 10.24 7.43
N GLU A 124 10.56 9.74 6.97
CA GLU A 124 11.56 9.05 7.78
C GLU A 124 12.03 9.83 9.00
N ASN A 125 12.14 11.15 8.89
CA ASN A 125 12.53 12.03 9.99
C ASN A 125 11.63 11.88 11.23
N TYR A 126 10.39 11.42 11.03
CA TYR A 126 9.41 11.23 12.09
C TYR A 126 9.06 9.75 12.33
N GLY A 127 9.59 8.83 11.53
CA GLY A 127 9.21 7.41 11.58
C GLY A 127 7.73 7.17 11.29
N LEU A 128 7.16 8.00 10.40
CA LEU A 128 5.77 7.94 9.96
C LEU A 128 5.72 7.65 8.47
N ALA A 129 4.84 6.75 8.05
CA ALA A 129 4.48 6.62 6.65
C ALA A 129 2.98 6.83 6.48
N THR A 130 2.60 7.56 5.43
CA THR A 130 1.20 7.84 5.09
C THR A 130 0.87 7.16 3.77
N THR A 131 -0.23 6.43 3.69
CA THR A 131 -0.72 5.86 2.44
C THR A 131 -2.09 6.45 2.13
N LEU A 132 -2.20 7.09 0.98
CA LEU A 132 -3.48 7.51 0.43
C LEU A 132 -3.96 6.45 -0.56
N ALA A 133 -5.13 5.90 -0.34
CA ALA A 133 -5.65 4.79 -1.13
C ALA A 133 -7.10 5.01 -1.56
N VAL A 134 -7.48 4.33 -2.63
CA VAL A 134 -8.87 4.09 -3.03
C VAL A 134 -9.18 2.61 -2.87
N PHE A 135 -10.42 2.29 -2.55
CA PHE A 135 -10.86 0.89 -2.37
C PHE A 135 -12.24 0.65 -2.97
N GLY A 136 -12.53 -0.63 -3.23
CA GLY A 136 -13.83 -1.07 -3.69
C GLY A 136 -14.03 -2.56 -3.38
N GLY A 137 -15.19 -2.96 -2.89
CA GLY A 137 -15.40 -4.32 -2.40
C GLY A 137 -16.84 -4.68 -2.06
N ILE A 138 -17.01 -5.89 -1.56
CA ILE A 138 -18.31 -6.42 -1.11
C ILE A 138 -18.58 -5.87 0.29
N SER A 139 -19.80 -5.39 0.50
CA SER A 139 -20.29 -4.88 1.79
C SER A 139 -21.40 -5.78 2.33
N ASN A 140 -21.34 -6.14 3.61
CA ASN A 140 -22.43 -6.80 4.32
C ASN A 140 -23.14 -5.77 5.20
N ILE A 141 -24.39 -5.45 4.85
CA ILE A 141 -25.16 -4.34 5.40
C ILE A 141 -26.33 -4.88 6.20
N SER A 142 -26.45 -4.39 7.43
CA SER A 142 -27.54 -4.72 8.34
C SER A 142 -28.70 -3.75 8.15
N VAL A 143 -29.87 -4.26 7.73
CA VAL A 143 -31.09 -3.48 7.53
C VAL A 143 -32.18 -3.93 8.50
N ALA A 144 -32.79 -2.98 9.20
CA ALA A 144 -33.97 -3.25 10.01
C ALA A 144 -35.19 -3.45 9.08
N LYS A 145 -35.76 -4.64 9.11
CA LYS A 145 -36.99 -4.99 8.40
C LYS A 145 -38.12 -5.08 9.41
N THR A 146 -39.07 -4.17 9.27
CA THR A 146 -40.30 -4.16 10.05
C THR A 146 -41.35 -4.96 9.30
N THR A 147 -41.81 -6.06 9.88
CA THR A 147 -42.91 -6.87 9.35
C THR A 147 -44.11 -6.69 10.26
N THR A 148 -45.23 -6.27 9.68
CA THR A 148 -46.53 -6.23 10.37
C THR A 148 -47.30 -7.48 10.00
N ASP A 149 -47.65 -8.29 10.98
CA ASP A 149 -48.53 -9.43 10.77
C ASP A 149 -49.97 -8.92 10.57
N PRO A 150 -50.59 -9.11 9.39
CA PRO A 150 -51.93 -8.62 9.11
C PRO A 150 -53.02 -9.29 9.96
N ALA A 151 -52.76 -10.48 10.53
CA ALA A 151 -53.72 -11.19 11.35
C ALA A 151 -53.77 -10.67 12.80
N THR A 152 -52.62 -10.27 13.35
CA THR A 152 -52.49 -9.84 14.75
C THR A 152 -52.26 -8.34 14.91
N MET A 153 -52.00 -7.62 13.81
CA MET A 153 -51.51 -6.23 13.78
C MET A 153 -50.22 -6.02 14.60
N MET A 154 -49.53 -7.11 14.97
CA MET A 154 -48.29 -7.04 15.72
C MET A 154 -47.15 -6.67 14.78
N THR A 155 -46.33 -5.71 15.20
CA THR A 155 -45.18 -5.23 14.44
C THR A 155 -43.91 -5.81 15.04
N SER A 156 -43.18 -6.60 14.25
CA SER A 156 -41.87 -7.14 14.64
C SER A 156 -40.77 -6.53 13.79
N THR A 157 -39.70 -6.10 14.44
CA THR A 157 -38.49 -5.62 13.76
C THR A 157 -37.43 -6.71 13.80
N SER A 158 -37.02 -7.18 12.63
CA SER A 158 -35.93 -8.14 12.48
C SER A 158 -34.79 -7.51 11.71
N THR A 159 -33.57 -7.93 12.02
CA THR A 159 -32.37 -7.48 11.32
C THR A 159 -32.06 -8.44 10.18
N GLN A 160 -32.07 -7.95 8.94
CA GLN A 160 -31.68 -8.70 7.76
C GLN A 160 -30.31 -8.24 7.28
N GLN A 161 -29.42 -9.18 6.97
CA GLN A 161 -28.14 -8.91 6.31
C GLN A 161 -28.35 -8.94 4.80
N ILE A 162 -27.91 -7.89 4.11
CA ILE A 162 -27.94 -7.79 2.64
C ILE A 162 -26.53 -7.56 2.10
N ALA A 163 -26.25 -8.14 0.94
CA ALA A 163 -25.01 -7.86 0.22
C ALA A 163 -25.13 -6.53 -0.56
N GLY A 164 -24.05 -5.75 -0.55
CA GLY A 164 -23.90 -4.52 -1.31
C GLY A 164 -22.48 -4.36 -1.83
N PHE A 165 -22.23 -3.23 -2.48
CA PHE A 165 -20.91 -2.84 -2.95
C PHE A 165 -20.47 -1.56 -2.23
N GLY A 166 -19.30 -1.58 -1.60
CA GLY A 166 -18.72 -0.42 -0.91
C GLY A 166 -17.51 0.11 -1.67
N TYR A 167 -17.36 1.43 -1.76
CA TYR A 167 -16.21 2.08 -2.39
C TYR A 167 -15.87 3.40 -1.71
N GLY A 168 -14.62 3.87 -1.85
CA GLY A 168 -14.21 5.12 -1.23
C GLY A 168 -12.71 5.36 -1.24
N GLY A 169 -12.28 6.26 -0.34
CA GLY A 169 -10.89 6.59 -0.10
C GLY A 169 -10.47 6.30 1.33
N ALA A 170 -9.20 5.99 1.53
CA ALA A 170 -8.58 5.73 2.82
C ALA A 170 -7.29 6.53 2.98
N CYS A 171 -7.04 6.98 4.20
CA CYS A 171 -5.78 7.56 4.64
C CYS A 171 -5.25 6.70 5.79
N MET A 172 -4.13 6.03 5.56
CA MET A 172 -3.51 5.12 6.51
C MET A 172 -2.19 5.70 6.99
N LEU A 173 -1.96 5.71 8.29
CA LEU A 173 -0.76 6.15 8.97
C LEU A 173 -0.10 4.93 9.60
N GLU A 174 1.16 4.68 9.23
CA GLU A 174 2.00 3.67 9.85
C GLU A 174 2.97 4.36 10.80
N VAL A 175 2.98 3.89 12.05
CA VAL A 175 3.87 4.34 13.11
C VAL A 175 4.92 3.25 13.34
N LYS A 176 6.15 3.68 13.63
CA LYS A 176 7.28 2.81 13.99
C LYS A 176 6.85 1.60 14.85
N GLY A 177 7.28 0.41 14.44
CA GLY A 177 6.94 -0.84 15.12
C GLY A 177 5.71 -1.54 14.54
N GLY A 178 5.27 -1.18 13.32
CA GLY A 178 4.24 -1.91 12.58
C GLY A 178 2.81 -1.55 12.99
N PHE A 179 2.62 -0.58 13.89
CA PHE A 179 1.29 -0.08 14.22
C PHE A 179 0.74 0.75 13.07
N GLN A 180 -0.51 0.51 12.71
CA GLN A 180 -1.21 1.21 11.64
C GLN A 180 -2.51 1.78 12.18
N ALA A 181 -2.83 3.02 11.83
CA ALA A 181 -4.09 3.66 12.12
C ALA A 181 -4.56 4.40 10.88
N GLY A 182 -5.86 4.45 10.63
CA GLY A 182 -6.35 5.11 9.44
C GLY A 182 -7.78 5.58 9.55
N ALA A 183 -8.17 6.38 8.57
CA ALA A 183 -9.52 6.83 8.38
C ALA A 183 -9.98 6.48 6.97
N VAL A 184 -11.22 6.01 6.86
CA VAL A 184 -11.83 5.61 5.60
C VAL A 184 -13.11 6.42 5.40
N LEU A 185 -13.21 7.10 4.26
CA LEU A 185 -14.43 7.76 3.82
C LEU A 185 -14.99 6.96 2.64
N GLY A 186 -16.22 6.46 2.76
CA GLY A 186 -16.79 5.59 1.74
C GLY A 186 -18.29 5.77 1.55
N PHE A 187 -18.79 5.03 0.56
CA PHE A 187 -20.18 4.97 0.16
C PHE A 187 -20.55 3.50 -0.03
N ASP A 188 -21.76 3.14 0.40
CA ASP A 188 -22.33 1.81 0.17
C ASP A 188 -23.45 1.92 -0.87
N SER A 189 -23.44 1.02 -1.85
CA SER A 189 -24.46 0.91 -2.88
C SER A 189 -25.18 -0.43 -2.78
N VAL A 190 -26.50 -0.39 -2.75
CA VAL A 190 -27.39 -1.57 -2.79
C VAL A 190 -28.52 -1.35 -3.79
N GLY A 191 -29.17 -2.45 -4.19
CA GLY A 191 -30.39 -2.39 -5.00
C GLY A 191 -31.47 -1.52 -4.35
N SER A 192 -32.18 -0.73 -5.15
CA SER A 192 -33.25 0.18 -4.69
C SER A 192 -34.39 -0.54 -3.96
N ASN A 193 -34.58 -1.83 -4.22
CA ASN A 193 -35.60 -2.68 -3.60
C ASN A 193 -35.24 -3.17 -2.18
N GLN A 194 -34.04 -2.88 -1.67
CA GLN A 194 -33.57 -3.40 -0.38
C GLN A 194 -33.96 -2.53 0.82
N GLY A 195 -34.53 -1.34 0.60
CA GLY A 195 -34.97 -0.47 1.70
C GLY A 195 -33.83 0.09 2.57
N PHE A 196 -32.59 0.08 2.09
CA PHE A 196 -31.47 0.64 2.84
C PHE A 196 -31.49 2.16 2.81
N GLN A 197 -31.76 2.76 3.98
CA GLN A 197 -31.90 4.22 4.12
C GLN A 197 -30.61 5.00 3.84
N TYR A 198 -29.44 4.37 3.91
CA TYR A 198 -28.13 5.01 3.65
C TYR A 198 -27.54 4.65 2.27
N ASN A 199 -28.37 4.24 1.31
CA ASN A 199 -27.91 3.91 -0.04
C ASN A 199 -27.25 5.12 -0.71
N ASN A 200 -26.00 4.95 -1.15
CA ASN A 200 -25.11 5.98 -1.70
C ASN A 200 -24.94 7.19 -0.77
N LYS A 201 -24.99 6.99 0.55
CA LYS A 201 -24.67 8.02 1.54
C LYS A 201 -23.25 7.85 2.07
N PRO A 202 -22.57 8.97 2.39
CA PRO A 202 -21.22 8.91 2.90
C PRO A 202 -21.20 8.37 4.34
N TRP A 203 -20.20 7.55 4.62
CA TRP A 203 -19.87 7.06 5.95
C TRP A 203 -18.39 7.23 6.22
N LEU A 204 -18.04 7.36 7.51
CA LEU A 204 -16.67 7.43 8.00
C LEU A 204 -16.37 6.19 8.84
N ALA A 205 -15.16 5.64 8.70
CA ALA A 205 -14.66 4.58 9.56
C ALA A 205 -13.25 4.92 10.04
N LEU A 206 -12.90 4.41 11.22
CA LEU A 206 -11.53 4.41 11.73
C LEU A 206 -11.02 2.98 11.71
N GLU A 207 -9.78 2.81 11.29
CA GLU A 207 -9.10 1.51 11.32
C GLU A 207 -7.90 1.55 12.27
N LEU A 208 -7.64 0.40 12.88
CA LEU A 208 -6.46 0.14 13.68
C LEU A 208 -5.92 -1.22 13.25
N GLY A 209 -4.63 -1.29 12.97
CA GLY A 209 -3.94 -2.48 12.49
C GLY A 209 -2.57 -2.63 13.13
N TYR A 210 -2.03 -3.84 13.06
CA TYR A 210 -0.66 -4.14 13.48
C TYR A 210 -0.04 -5.16 12.52
N SER A 211 1.14 -4.83 11.99
CA SER A 211 1.93 -5.72 11.15
C SER A 211 2.86 -6.57 12.00
N PHE A 212 2.61 -7.89 12.00
CA PHE A 212 3.44 -8.88 12.70
C PHE A 212 4.67 -9.33 11.90
N SER A 213 4.87 -8.83 10.67
CA SER A 213 5.91 -9.32 9.76
C SER A 213 7.28 -8.67 9.99
N GLN A 214 7.65 -8.37 11.23
CA GLN A 214 8.97 -7.79 11.57
C GLN A 214 10.04 -8.85 11.78
#